data_AF-A0A7Y0QJE1-F1
#
_entry.id   AF-A0A7Y0QJE1-F1
#
_cell.length_a   1.000
_cell.length_b   1.000
_cell.length_c   1.000
_cell.angle_alpha   90.00
_cell.angle_beta   90.00
_cell.angle_gamma   90.00
#
_symmetry.space_group_name_H-M   'P 1'
#
loop_
_entity.id
_entity.type
_entity.pdbx_description
1 polymer ?
#
loop_
_entity_poly.entity_id
_entity_poly.type
_entity_poly.pdbx_seq_one_letter_code
_entity_poly.pdbx_strand_id
1 'polypeptide(L)'
;MTSSLAERSREFAGEVADLLEKTIGCPFPIVSVAAPDGEKYVVRPGDDAGRLVRIPLRVEGEHLADLAIVMYQMLDRAGTHLKTSRTDFRIFSTIDKTPLLRLEYDSTARVVPTAHWQFHAERGAFAHLLTIASRTKQVRGPGDLSKLHLPVGGERFRPGLEDLLELLIRDCGIDAADGWDDAIKEGRKRWRLRRLRSAVRDQQEEVAMLLRDLGWDVTREGALPSPHDEPYTHW
;
A
#
# COMPACT_ATOMS: atom_id res chain seq x y z
N MET A 1 -22.89 -5.67 13.54
CA MET A 1 -22.18 -5.17 12.34
C MET A 1 -20.68 -4.92 12.59
N THR A 2 -20.24 -4.60 13.80
CA THR A 2 -18.81 -4.45 14.16
C THR A 2 -17.99 -5.75 14.08
N SER A 3 -18.63 -6.92 14.22
CA SER A 3 -17.95 -8.23 14.16
C SER A 3 -17.37 -8.55 12.77
N SER A 4 -18.04 -8.15 11.68
CA SER A 4 -17.59 -8.45 10.32
C SER A 4 -16.45 -7.55 9.85
N LEU A 5 -16.42 -6.27 10.25
CA LEU A 5 -15.31 -5.37 9.94
C LEU A 5 -14.04 -5.78 10.69
N ALA A 6 -14.17 -6.11 11.98
CA ALA A 6 -13.05 -6.56 12.80
C ALA A 6 -12.38 -7.81 12.23
N GLU A 7 -13.18 -8.80 11.83
CA GLU A 7 -12.71 -10.05 11.23
C GLU A 7 -11.99 -9.80 9.90
N ARG A 8 -12.61 -9.09 8.97
CA ARG A 8 -12.00 -8.79 7.67
C ARG A 8 -10.74 -7.93 7.78
N SER A 9 -10.69 -7.03 8.75
CA SER A 9 -9.48 -6.25 9.01
C SER A 9 -8.35 -7.13 9.58
N ARG A 10 -8.66 -8.14 10.39
CA ARG A 10 -7.67 -9.14 10.84
C ARG A 10 -7.19 -10.02 9.70
N GLU A 11 -8.08 -10.49 8.83
CA GLU A 11 -7.70 -11.23 7.62
C GLU A 11 -6.76 -10.39 6.73
N PHE A 12 -7.11 -9.12 6.52
CA PHE A 12 -6.26 -8.20 5.76
C PHE A 12 -4.89 -7.96 6.43
N ALA A 13 -4.84 -7.88 7.77
CA ALA A 13 -3.56 -7.83 8.49
C ALA A 13 -2.71 -9.09 8.26
N GLY A 14 -3.33 -10.27 8.19
CA GLY A 14 -2.66 -11.52 7.82
C GLY A 14 -2.09 -11.48 6.40
N GLU A 15 -2.85 -10.95 5.42
CA GLU A 15 -2.34 -10.76 4.05
C GLU A 15 -1.11 -9.84 4.00
N VAL A 16 -1.11 -8.76 4.79
CA VAL A 16 0.02 -7.81 4.88
C VAL A 16 1.22 -8.46 5.58
N ALA A 17 1.01 -9.24 6.64
CA ALA A 17 2.05 -10.01 7.31
C ALA A 17 2.73 -10.99 6.35
N ASP A 18 1.93 -11.80 5.65
CA ASP A 18 2.41 -12.77 4.68
C ASP A 18 3.22 -12.13 3.56
N LEU A 19 2.78 -10.96 3.07
CA LEU A 19 3.52 -10.21 2.06
C LEU A 19 4.88 -9.77 2.60
N LEU A 20 4.91 -9.09 3.74
CA LEU A 20 6.14 -8.54 4.31
C LEU A 20 7.14 -9.64 4.67
N GLU A 21 6.67 -10.75 5.22
CA GLU A 21 7.49 -11.91 5.55
C GLU A 21 8.14 -12.51 4.30
N LYS A 22 7.35 -12.72 3.23
CA LYS A 22 7.85 -13.28 1.96
C LYS A 22 8.68 -12.30 1.14
N THR A 23 8.72 -11.01 1.49
CA THR A 23 9.52 -10.01 0.76
C THR A 23 10.78 -9.59 1.49
N ILE A 24 10.67 -9.09 2.72
CA ILE A 24 11.79 -8.43 3.42
C ILE A 24 12.08 -9.08 4.78
N GLY A 25 11.35 -10.14 5.16
CA GLY A 25 11.41 -10.76 6.49
C GLY A 25 10.92 -9.79 7.57
N CYS A 26 9.69 -9.96 8.06
CA CYS A 26 9.11 -9.02 9.02
C CYS A 26 9.28 -9.55 10.45
N PRO A 27 10.11 -8.92 11.29
CA PRO A 27 10.35 -9.41 12.65
C PRO A 27 9.20 -9.10 13.62
N PHE A 28 8.16 -8.39 13.17
CA PHE A 28 7.06 -7.94 14.01
C PHE A 28 5.71 -8.46 13.52
N PRO A 29 4.76 -8.73 14.44
CA PRO A 29 3.40 -9.03 14.05
C PRO A 29 2.73 -7.82 13.40
N ILE A 30 1.94 -8.09 12.36
CA ILE A 30 1.02 -7.10 11.78
C ILE A 30 -0.31 -7.25 12.49
N VAL A 31 -0.72 -6.20 13.19
CA VAL A 31 -1.91 -6.18 14.05
C VAL A 31 -3.02 -5.33 13.43
N SER A 32 -4.27 -5.69 13.73
CA SER A 32 -5.46 -4.90 13.39
C SER A 32 -6.08 -4.36 14.68
N VAL A 33 -5.97 -3.05 14.91
CA VAL A 33 -6.41 -2.39 16.15
C VAL A 33 -7.59 -1.47 15.87
N ALA A 34 -8.62 -1.48 16.71
CA ALA A 34 -9.73 -0.54 16.57
C ALA A 34 -9.24 0.91 16.74
N ALA A 35 -9.68 1.80 15.86
CA ALA A 35 -9.44 3.23 16.01
C ALA A 35 -10.26 3.80 17.19
N PRO A 36 -9.84 4.93 17.80
CA PRO A 36 -10.55 5.51 18.95
C PRO A 36 -12.01 5.88 18.68
N ASP A 37 -12.36 6.17 17.41
CA ASP A 37 -13.73 6.47 16.98
C ASP A 37 -14.63 5.21 16.91
N GLY A 38 -14.06 4.00 16.96
CA GLY A 38 -14.78 2.74 16.85
C GLY A 38 -15.31 2.41 15.45
N GLU A 39 -15.11 3.29 14.47
CA GLU A 39 -15.64 3.14 13.11
C GLU A 39 -14.64 2.47 12.16
N LYS A 40 -13.35 2.52 12.52
CA LYS A 40 -12.25 2.03 11.69
C LYS A 40 -11.40 1.03 12.44
N TYR A 41 -10.67 0.24 11.67
CA TYR A 41 -9.54 -0.55 12.16
C TYR A 41 -8.26 -0.08 11.50
N VAL A 42 -7.16 -0.15 12.23
CA VAL A 42 -5.84 0.27 11.77
C VAL A 42 -4.94 -0.96 11.70
N VAL A 43 -4.53 -1.31 10.49
CA VAL A 43 -3.55 -2.36 10.21
C VAL A 43 -2.15 -1.73 10.20
N ARG A 44 -1.27 -2.24 11.06
CA ARG A 44 0.09 -1.71 11.29
C ARG A 44 0.99 -2.75 11.96
N PRO A 45 2.33 -2.63 11.86
CA PRO A 45 3.25 -3.39 12.71
C PRO A 45 3.07 -3.02 14.19
N GLY A 46 3.06 -4.02 15.06
CA GLY A 46 2.94 -3.87 16.51
C GLY A 46 4.06 -4.59 17.26
N ASP A 47 4.50 -4.06 18.40
CA ASP A 47 5.25 -4.87 19.38
C ASP A 47 4.31 -5.75 20.22
N ASP A 48 4.88 -6.56 21.12
CA ASP A 48 4.12 -7.41 22.04
C ASP A 48 3.17 -6.63 22.96
N ALA A 49 3.41 -5.32 23.14
CA ALA A 49 2.56 -4.40 23.90
C ALA A 49 1.54 -3.66 23.01
N GLY A 50 1.44 -3.99 21.71
CA GLY A 50 0.53 -3.38 20.74
C GLY A 50 0.91 -1.96 20.30
N ARG A 51 2.12 -1.48 20.65
CA ARG A 51 2.61 -0.15 20.27
C ARG A 51 3.08 -0.18 18.82
N LEU A 52 2.97 0.97 18.15
CA LEU A 52 3.38 1.09 16.75
C LEU A 52 4.90 0.95 16.69
N VAL A 53 5.36 0.01 15.86
CA VAL A 53 6.78 -0.15 15.53
C VAL A 53 7.01 0.08 14.05
N ARG A 54 8.27 0.34 13.70
CA ARG A 54 8.72 0.42 12.31
C ARG A 54 9.55 -0.82 12.01
N ILE A 55 9.51 -1.28 10.76
CA ILE A 55 10.23 -2.47 10.30
C ILE A 55 11.64 -2.04 9.87
N PRO A 56 12.71 -2.56 10.49
CA PRO A 56 14.08 -2.32 10.03
C PRO A 56 14.27 -2.78 8.59
N LEU A 57 14.85 -1.91 7.78
CA LEU A 57 15.28 -2.20 6.42
C LEU A 57 16.80 -2.30 6.39
N ARG A 58 17.30 -3.38 5.81
CA ARG A 58 18.72 -3.70 5.77
C ARG A 58 19.25 -3.69 4.35
N VAL A 59 20.54 -3.39 4.19
CA VAL A 59 21.30 -3.53 2.95
C VAL A 59 22.57 -4.29 3.29
N GLU A 60 22.74 -5.48 2.71
CA GLU A 60 23.83 -6.41 3.06
C GLU A 60 23.91 -6.68 4.58
N GLY A 61 22.76 -6.75 5.24
CA GLY A 61 22.63 -6.96 6.69
C GLY A 61 22.76 -5.70 7.55
N GLU A 62 23.23 -4.58 7.01
CA GLU A 62 23.37 -3.30 7.73
C GLU A 62 22.01 -2.58 7.83
N HIS A 63 21.58 -2.19 9.03
CA HIS A 63 20.32 -1.46 9.25
C HIS A 63 20.48 0.02 8.91
N LEU A 64 19.84 0.46 7.82
CA LEU A 64 20.01 1.82 7.27
C LEU A 64 18.73 2.65 7.26
N ALA A 65 17.58 1.99 7.29
CA ALA A 65 16.29 2.64 7.24
C ALA A 65 15.21 1.87 8.01
N ASP A 66 14.08 2.53 8.22
CA ASP A 66 12.89 1.92 8.82
C ASP A 66 11.66 2.18 7.95
N LEU A 67 10.84 1.15 7.75
CA LEU A 67 9.55 1.21 7.08
C LEU A 67 8.42 1.33 8.12
N ALA A 68 7.68 2.43 8.08
CA ALA A 68 6.43 2.60 8.80
C ALA A 68 5.25 2.31 7.87
N ILE A 69 4.31 1.47 8.33
CA ILE A 69 3.11 1.06 7.60
C ILE A 69 1.89 1.33 8.49
N VAL A 70 0.95 2.12 7.99
CA VAL A 70 -0.35 2.34 8.63
C VAL A 70 -1.43 2.29 7.57
N MET A 71 -2.45 1.45 7.76
CA MET A 71 -3.55 1.29 6.80
C MET A 71 -4.89 1.28 7.53
N TYR A 72 -5.73 2.28 7.26
CA TYR A 72 -7.06 2.42 7.86
C TYR A 72 -8.09 1.67 7.04
N GLN A 73 -8.78 0.74 7.69
CA GLN A 73 -9.82 -0.10 7.14
C GLN A 73 -11.19 0.32 7.67
N MET A 74 -12.16 0.40 6.77
CA MET A 74 -13.57 0.61 7.05
C MET A 74 -14.42 -0.22 6.10
N LEU A 75 -15.74 -0.16 6.23
CA LEU A 75 -16.63 -0.71 5.22
C LEU A 75 -16.82 0.30 4.07
N ASP A 76 -17.11 -0.19 2.88
CA ASP A 76 -17.52 0.64 1.75
C ASP A 76 -18.88 1.30 1.99
N ARG A 77 -19.34 2.16 1.07
CA ARG A 77 -20.59 2.92 1.22
C ARG A 77 -21.81 2.01 1.43
N ALA A 78 -21.78 0.81 0.85
CA ALA A 78 -22.83 -0.20 1.02
C ALA A 78 -22.74 -0.95 2.36
N GLY A 79 -21.75 -0.66 3.21
CA GLY A 79 -21.53 -1.35 4.49
C GLY A 79 -21.15 -2.83 4.31
N THR A 80 -20.71 -3.24 3.12
CA THR A 80 -20.71 -4.65 2.74
C THR A 80 -19.33 -5.20 2.41
N HIS A 81 -18.37 -4.37 1.99
CA HIS A 81 -17.01 -4.82 1.65
C HIS A 81 -15.94 -4.02 2.39
N LEU A 82 -14.80 -4.64 2.67
CA LEU A 82 -13.65 -3.95 3.25
C LEU A 82 -13.10 -2.91 2.27
N LYS A 83 -12.90 -1.69 2.76
CA LYS A 83 -12.31 -0.56 2.04
C LYS A 83 -11.15 -0.02 2.86
N THR A 84 -9.99 0.12 2.22
CA THR A 84 -8.90 0.94 2.77
C THR A 84 -9.21 2.42 2.49
N SER A 85 -9.43 3.21 3.54
CA SER A 85 -9.74 4.64 3.42
C SER A 85 -8.50 5.51 3.44
N ARG A 86 -7.43 5.05 4.09
CA ARG A 86 -6.18 5.77 4.20
C ARG A 86 -4.99 4.81 4.31
N THR A 87 -3.88 5.17 3.68
CA THR A 87 -2.58 4.50 3.87
C THR A 87 -1.50 5.53 4.07
N ASP A 88 -0.66 5.33 5.08
CA ASP A 88 0.55 6.09 5.32
C ASP A 88 1.74 5.12 5.29
N PHE A 89 2.49 5.13 4.20
CA PHE A 89 3.77 4.41 4.11
C PHE A 89 4.91 5.41 4.15
N ARG A 90 5.84 5.24 5.07
CA ARG A 90 6.95 6.19 5.27
C ARG A 90 8.25 5.45 5.47
N ILE A 91 9.30 5.92 4.81
CA ILE A 91 10.66 5.41 4.95
C ILE A 91 11.45 6.42 5.76
N PHE A 92 12.09 6.00 6.84
CA PHE A 92 12.96 6.83 7.66
C PHE A 92 14.40 6.36 7.52
N SER A 93 15.36 7.27 7.52
CA SER A 93 16.77 6.89 7.69
C SER A 93 17.05 6.63 9.17
N THR A 94 18.06 5.83 9.48
CA THR A 94 18.60 5.75 10.85
C THR A 94 19.34 7.02 11.28
N ILE A 95 19.66 7.92 10.34
CA ILE A 95 20.44 9.15 10.58
C ILE A 95 19.56 10.29 11.09
N ASP A 96 18.32 10.40 10.62
CA ASP A 96 17.42 11.50 11.00
C ASP A 96 15.96 11.03 11.19
N LYS A 97 15.15 11.92 11.79
CA LYS A 97 13.74 11.61 12.12
C LYS A 97 12.77 11.97 10.99
N THR A 98 13.24 12.58 9.91
CA THR A 98 12.39 13.02 8.80
C THR A 98 12.23 11.85 7.82
N PRO A 99 11.02 11.60 7.31
CA PRO A 99 10.86 10.59 6.27
C PRO A 99 11.69 10.93 5.02
N LEU A 100 12.42 9.96 4.49
CA LEU A 100 13.06 10.00 3.18
C LEU A 100 12.02 10.08 2.06
N LEU A 101 11.04 9.18 2.11
CA LEU A 101 9.95 8.99 1.16
C LEU A 101 8.66 8.74 1.91
N ARG A 102 7.56 9.21 1.34
CA ARG A 102 6.21 8.91 1.81
C ARG A 102 5.32 8.56 0.63
N LEU A 103 4.70 7.40 0.67
CA LEU A 103 3.58 7.05 -0.21
C LEU A 103 2.31 7.11 0.63
N GLU A 104 1.48 8.10 0.34
CA GLU A 104 0.28 8.38 1.11
C GLU A 104 -0.96 8.24 0.23
N TYR A 105 -2.06 7.78 0.83
CA TYR A 105 -3.37 7.85 0.24
C TYR A 105 -4.42 8.18 1.30
N ASP A 106 -5.37 9.05 0.96
CA ASP A 106 -6.50 9.42 1.82
C ASP A 106 -7.73 9.68 0.95
N SER A 107 -8.74 8.81 1.03
CA SER A 107 -9.96 8.92 0.23
C SER A 107 -10.83 10.14 0.53
N THR A 108 -10.46 10.93 1.54
CA THR A 108 -11.16 12.16 1.94
C THR A 108 -10.37 13.42 1.61
N ALA A 109 -9.16 13.28 1.03
CA ALA A 109 -8.32 14.41 0.66
C ALA A 109 -9.04 15.29 -0.37
N ARG A 110 -9.04 16.61 -0.13
CA ARG A 110 -9.65 17.61 -1.03
C ARG A 110 -8.66 18.62 -1.59
N VAL A 111 -7.55 18.83 -0.89
CA VAL A 111 -6.59 19.90 -1.20
C VAL A 111 -5.33 19.35 -1.88
N VAL A 112 -4.91 18.15 -1.48
CA VAL A 112 -3.78 17.42 -2.05
C VAL A 112 -4.31 16.20 -2.81
N PRO A 113 -3.56 15.65 -3.79
CA PRO A 113 -3.97 14.43 -4.47
C PRO A 113 -4.34 13.32 -3.47
N THR A 114 -5.37 12.52 -3.76
CA THR A 114 -5.76 11.42 -2.86
C THR A 114 -4.73 10.32 -2.79
N ALA A 115 -3.84 10.18 -3.77
CA ALA A 115 -2.69 9.29 -3.71
C ALA A 115 -1.45 10.01 -4.25
N HIS A 116 -0.38 10.09 -3.47
CA HIS A 116 0.83 10.81 -3.86
C HIS A 116 2.09 10.29 -3.20
N TRP A 117 3.21 10.60 -3.84
CA TRP A 117 4.52 10.57 -3.22
C TRP A 117 4.86 11.94 -2.64
N GLN A 118 5.41 11.96 -1.43
CA GLN A 118 6.17 13.10 -0.92
C GLN A 118 7.61 12.67 -0.71
N PHE A 119 8.52 13.50 -1.20
CA PHE A 119 9.93 13.17 -1.28
C PHE A 119 10.78 14.27 -0.65
N HIS A 120 11.71 13.90 0.24
CA HIS A 120 12.55 14.83 0.98
C HIS A 120 13.99 14.80 0.44
N ALA A 121 14.19 15.39 -0.74
CA ALA A 121 15.44 15.37 -1.50
C ALA A 121 16.62 16.13 -0.89
N GLU A 122 16.33 17.10 -0.01
CA GLU A 122 17.29 18.08 0.51
C GLU A 122 18.29 17.51 1.53
N ARG A 123 18.15 16.24 1.92
CA ARG A 123 18.91 15.65 3.04
C ARG A 123 19.82 14.53 2.54
N GLY A 124 21.12 14.67 2.81
CA GLY A 124 22.13 13.67 2.46
C GLY A 124 21.89 12.26 3.02
N ALA A 125 20.90 12.09 3.92
CA ALA A 125 20.45 10.79 4.41
C ALA A 125 20.00 9.84 3.28
N PHE A 126 19.34 10.35 2.23
CA PHE A 126 18.96 9.50 1.10
C PHE A 126 20.19 9.10 0.28
N ALA A 127 21.06 10.06 -0.02
CA ALA A 127 22.31 9.81 -0.74
C ALA A 127 23.22 8.83 0.00
N HIS A 128 23.25 8.88 1.35
CA HIS A 128 23.97 7.93 2.18
C HIS A 128 23.46 6.50 1.97
N LEU A 129 22.13 6.30 2.04
CA LEU A 129 21.51 5.00 1.80
C LEU A 129 21.86 4.48 0.40
N LEU A 130 21.67 5.31 -0.64
CA LEU A 130 21.95 4.91 -2.03
C LEU A 130 23.43 4.63 -2.28
N THR A 131 24.34 5.33 -1.59
CA THR A 131 25.78 5.08 -1.69
C THR A 131 26.12 3.69 -1.18
N ILE A 132 25.55 3.27 -0.04
CA ILE A 132 25.75 1.91 0.48
C ILE A 132 25.09 0.89 -0.43
N ALA A 133 23.84 1.13 -0.85
CA ALA A 133 23.10 0.26 -1.75
C ALA A 133 23.81 0.05 -3.11
N SER A 134 24.53 1.06 -3.61
CA SER A 134 25.29 0.97 -4.86
C SER A 134 26.49 0.01 -4.81
N ARG A 135 26.91 -0.42 -3.61
CA ARG A 135 27.94 -1.45 -3.44
C ARG A 135 27.40 -2.84 -3.76
N THR A 136 26.08 -3.02 -3.63
CA THR A 136 25.41 -4.28 -3.94
C THR A 136 25.33 -4.49 -5.46
N LYS A 137 25.33 -5.75 -5.89
CA LYS A 137 25.08 -6.11 -7.31
C LYS A 137 23.59 -6.00 -7.70
N GLN A 138 22.71 -5.70 -6.74
CA GLN A 138 21.26 -5.69 -6.92
C GLN A 138 20.76 -4.37 -7.53
N VAL A 139 21.38 -3.24 -7.17
CA VAL A 139 20.96 -1.92 -7.65
C VAL A 139 21.57 -1.62 -9.02
N ARG A 140 20.70 -1.32 -10.00
CA ARG A 140 21.13 -0.93 -11.36
C ARG A 140 21.47 0.56 -11.40
N GLY A 141 22.73 0.88 -11.13
CA GLY A 141 23.30 2.23 -11.30
C GLY A 141 23.74 2.87 -9.97
N PRO A 142 24.74 3.76 -10.02
CA PRO A 142 25.36 4.30 -8.82
C PRO A 142 24.46 5.33 -8.13
N GLY A 143 24.17 5.14 -6.84
CA GLY A 143 24.08 6.15 -5.77
C GLY A 143 23.16 7.38 -5.92
N ASP A 144 22.53 7.58 -7.07
CA ASP A 144 21.92 8.84 -7.48
C ASP A 144 20.40 8.76 -7.38
N LEU A 145 19.87 9.77 -6.70
CA LEU A 145 18.47 10.02 -6.51
C LEU A 145 17.69 10.12 -7.82
N SER A 146 18.34 10.62 -8.88
CA SER A 146 17.76 10.74 -10.22
C SER A 146 17.38 9.39 -10.85
N LYS A 147 17.85 8.27 -10.29
CA LYS A 147 17.61 6.91 -10.80
C LYS A 147 16.48 6.17 -10.08
N LEU A 148 15.83 6.78 -9.09
CA LEU A 148 14.70 6.18 -8.39
C LEU A 148 13.43 6.19 -9.25
N HIS A 149 12.83 5.02 -9.43
CA HIS A 149 11.58 4.85 -10.17
C HIS A 149 10.38 4.83 -9.23
N LEU A 150 9.92 6.00 -8.78
CA LEU A 150 8.75 6.09 -7.91
C LEU A 150 7.48 5.57 -8.63
N PRO A 151 6.90 4.44 -8.19
CA PRO A 151 5.78 3.82 -8.90
C PRO A 151 4.50 4.64 -8.71
N VAL A 152 3.75 4.83 -9.80
CA VAL A 152 2.47 5.56 -9.80
C VAL A 152 1.25 4.62 -9.89
N GLY A 153 1.46 3.32 -9.71
CA GLY A 153 0.39 2.31 -9.73
C GLY A 153 0.22 1.55 -11.06
N GLY A 154 1.09 1.83 -12.03
CA GLY A 154 1.02 1.24 -13.36
C GLY A 154 -0.20 1.73 -14.14
N GLU A 155 -0.70 0.92 -15.06
CA GLU A 155 -1.70 1.35 -16.06
C GLU A 155 -3.08 1.73 -15.51
N ARG A 156 -3.47 1.25 -14.31
CA ARG A 156 -4.90 1.28 -13.90
C ARG A 156 -5.17 1.80 -12.49
N PHE A 157 -4.31 1.51 -11.53
CA PHE A 157 -4.65 1.69 -10.11
C PHE A 157 -3.47 2.24 -9.35
N ARG A 158 -3.64 3.33 -8.58
CA ARG A 158 -2.70 3.82 -7.53
C ARG A 158 -1.78 2.74 -6.92
N PRO A 159 -0.53 3.10 -6.58
CA PRO A 159 0.44 2.15 -6.06
C PRO A 159 0.00 1.59 -4.69
N GLY A 160 0.36 0.33 -4.47
CA GLY A 160 0.16 -0.42 -3.22
C GLY A 160 1.45 -0.59 -2.42
N LEU A 161 1.37 -1.41 -1.37
CA LEU A 161 2.54 -1.77 -0.57
C LEU A 161 3.54 -2.58 -1.40
N GLU A 162 3.05 -3.44 -2.30
CA GLU A 162 3.86 -4.24 -3.21
C GLU A 162 4.72 -3.38 -4.14
N ASP A 163 4.18 -2.26 -4.62
CA ASP A 163 4.91 -1.34 -5.48
C ASP A 163 6.01 -0.59 -4.70
N LEU A 164 5.74 -0.21 -3.44
CA LEU A 164 6.75 0.36 -2.54
C LEU A 164 7.86 -0.66 -2.23
N LEU A 165 7.51 -1.90 -1.89
CA LEU A 165 8.49 -2.94 -1.57
C LEU A 165 9.38 -3.26 -2.78
N GLU A 166 8.81 -3.34 -3.98
CA GLU A 166 9.61 -3.56 -5.19
C GLU A 166 10.58 -2.40 -5.46
N LEU A 167 10.16 -1.15 -5.27
CA LEU A 167 11.06 0.01 -5.31
C LEU A 167 12.20 -0.12 -4.29
N LEU A 168 11.88 -0.43 -3.03
CA LEU A 168 12.88 -0.55 -1.98
C LEU A 168 13.92 -1.64 -2.29
N ILE A 169 13.48 -2.78 -2.81
CA ILE A 169 14.37 -3.89 -3.13
C ILE A 169 15.22 -3.58 -4.37
N ARG A 170 14.60 -3.14 -5.46
CA ARG A 170 15.29 -2.96 -6.75
C ARG A 170 16.14 -1.70 -6.84
N ASP A 171 15.64 -0.59 -6.30
CA ASP A 171 16.24 0.72 -6.51
C ASP A 171 17.01 1.17 -5.26
N CYS A 172 16.59 0.75 -4.06
CA CYS A 172 17.27 1.08 -2.80
C CYS A 172 18.14 -0.06 -2.24
N GLY A 173 18.17 -1.23 -2.89
CA GLY A 173 19.03 -2.36 -2.50
C GLY A 173 18.68 -3.00 -1.16
N ILE A 174 17.43 -2.85 -0.72
CA ILE A 174 16.98 -3.47 0.53
C ILE A 174 17.03 -5.00 0.40
N ASP A 175 17.56 -5.65 1.42
CA ASP A 175 17.65 -7.10 1.55
C ASP A 175 16.26 -7.74 1.40
N ALA A 176 16.20 -8.79 0.60
CA ALA A 176 14.95 -9.47 0.27
C ALA A 176 15.07 -10.99 0.47
N ALA A 177 13.95 -11.61 0.82
CA ALA A 177 13.83 -13.06 0.95
C ALA A 177 13.84 -13.75 -0.43
N ASP A 178 14.23 -15.02 -0.46
CA ASP A 178 14.17 -15.81 -1.70
C ASP A 178 12.73 -15.90 -2.24
N GLY A 179 12.56 -15.65 -3.54
CA GLY A 179 11.24 -15.66 -4.20
C GLY A 179 10.36 -14.43 -3.90
N TRP A 180 10.93 -13.35 -3.37
CA TRP A 180 10.19 -12.11 -3.08
C TRP A 180 9.42 -11.56 -4.28
N ASP A 181 9.93 -11.73 -5.50
CA ASP A 181 9.34 -11.16 -6.70
C ASP A 181 8.01 -11.83 -7.06
N ASP A 182 7.88 -13.14 -6.82
CA ASP A 182 6.62 -13.86 -6.97
C ASP A 182 5.61 -13.47 -5.88
N ALA A 183 6.06 -13.25 -4.64
CA ALA A 183 5.20 -12.73 -3.57
C ALA A 183 4.64 -11.34 -3.92
N ILE A 184 5.47 -10.46 -4.48
CA ILE A 184 5.06 -9.13 -4.96
C ILE A 184 4.07 -9.25 -6.13
N LYS A 185 4.33 -10.09 -7.14
CA LYS A 185 3.43 -10.27 -8.28
C LYS A 185 2.03 -10.73 -7.84
N GLU A 186 1.98 -11.72 -6.95
CA GLU A 186 0.73 -12.32 -6.48
C GLU A 186 -0.02 -11.34 -5.56
N GLY A 187 0.67 -10.69 -4.61
CA GLY A 187 0.10 -9.65 -3.76
C GLY A 187 -0.51 -8.49 -4.58
N ARG A 188 0.27 -7.96 -5.53
CA ARG A 188 -0.14 -6.88 -6.42
C ARG A 188 -1.37 -7.26 -7.24
N LYS A 189 -1.43 -8.50 -7.75
CA LYS A 189 -2.61 -8.99 -8.48
C LYS A 189 -3.84 -8.99 -7.59
N ARG A 190 -3.76 -9.54 -6.36
CA ARG A 190 -4.87 -9.52 -5.40
C ARG A 190 -5.31 -8.10 -5.06
N TRP A 191 -4.35 -7.21 -4.77
CA TRP A 191 -4.61 -5.81 -4.47
C TRP A 191 -5.34 -5.09 -5.62
N ARG A 192 -4.84 -5.22 -6.85
CA ARG A 192 -5.44 -4.59 -8.03
C ARG A 192 -6.82 -5.15 -8.35
N LEU A 193 -7.04 -6.46 -8.21
CA LEU A 193 -8.36 -7.06 -8.39
C LEU A 193 -9.35 -6.59 -7.31
N ARG A 194 -8.91 -6.41 -6.06
CA ARG A 194 -9.74 -5.83 -4.99
C ARG A 194 -10.18 -4.41 -5.36
N ARG A 195 -9.28 -3.60 -5.92
CA ARG A 195 -9.59 -2.24 -6.38
C ARG A 195 -10.51 -2.21 -7.59
N LEU A 196 -10.30 -3.10 -8.56
CA LEU A 196 -11.22 -3.28 -9.70
C LEU A 196 -12.64 -3.57 -9.20
N ARG A 197 -12.80 -4.52 -8.27
CA ARG A 197 -14.11 -4.85 -7.71
C ARG A 197 -14.76 -3.63 -7.04
N SER A 198 -13.99 -2.80 -6.35
CA SER A 198 -14.50 -1.55 -5.76
C SER A 198 -14.94 -0.55 -6.83
N ALA A 199 -14.15 -0.32 -7.88
CA ALA A 199 -14.53 0.57 -8.98
C ALA A 199 -15.82 0.08 -9.70
N VAL A 200 -15.94 -1.23 -9.91
CA VAL A 200 -17.16 -1.85 -10.49
C VAL A 200 -18.39 -1.62 -9.59
N ARG A 201 -18.23 -1.71 -8.27
CA ARG A 201 -19.34 -1.45 -7.33
C ARG A 201 -19.80 0.01 -7.37
N ASP A 202 -18.88 0.94 -7.64
CA ASP A 202 -19.16 2.37 -7.72
C ASP A 202 -19.84 2.77 -9.05
N GLN A 203 -19.62 2.01 -10.13
CA GLN A 203 -20.10 2.31 -11.49
C GLN A 203 -20.80 1.10 -12.15
N GLN A 204 -21.83 0.58 -11.50
CA GLN A 204 -22.47 -0.68 -11.92
C GLN A 204 -23.16 -0.60 -13.29
N GLU A 205 -23.79 0.54 -13.60
CA GLU A 205 -24.51 0.70 -14.88
C GLU A 205 -23.52 0.77 -16.05
N GLU A 206 -22.47 1.58 -15.94
CA GLU A 206 -21.40 1.68 -16.93
C GLU A 206 -20.77 0.31 -17.22
N VAL A 207 -20.53 -0.48 -16.17
CA VAL A 207 -19.99 -1.84 -16.31
C VAL A 207 -21.01 -2.78 -16.97
N ALA A 208 -22.29 -2.71 -16.62
CA ALA A 208 -23.32 -3.55 -17.21
C ALA A 208 -23.49 -3.24 -18.71
N MET A 209 -23.46 -1.96 -19.10
CA MET A 209 -23.47 -1.53 -20.50
C MET A 209 -22.25 -2.09 -21.25
N LEU A 210 -21.04 -1.87 -20.74
CA LEU A 210 -19.81 -2.38 -21.35
C LEU A 210 -19.82 -3.91 -21.53
N LEU A 211 -20.29 -4.65 -20.53
CA LEU A 211 -20.35 -6.11 -20.63
C LEU A 211 -21.33 -6.58 -21.70
N ARG A 212 -22.50 -5.93 -21.83
CA ARG A 212 -23.46 -6.22 -22.90
C ARG A 212 -22.87 -5.96 -24.28
N ASP A 213 -22.13 -4.86 -24.44
CA ASP A 213 -21.43 -4.52 -25.69
C ASP A 213 -20.34 -5.55 -26.04
N LEU A 214 -19.71 -6.14 -25.02
CA LEU A 214 -18.76 -7.24 -25.18
C LEU A 214 -19.41 -8.61 -25.41
N GLY A 215 -20.74 -8.67 -25.53
CA GLY A 215 -21.50 -9.89 -25.82
C GLY A 215 -21.86 -10.74 -24.60
N TRP A 216 -21.74 -10.19 -23.39
CA TRP A 216 -22.23 -10.85 -22.18
C TRP A 216 -23.72 -10.60 -21.98
N ASP A 217 -24.46 -11.63 -21.57
CA ASP A 217 -25.81 -11.45 -21.07
C ASP A 217 -25.77 -11.01 -19.59
N VAL A 218 -26.13 -9.76 -19.33
CA VAL A 218 -26.09 -9.14 -17.99
C VAL A 218 -27.44 -8.52 -17.66
N THR A 219 -28.15 -9.18 -16.75
CA THR A 219 -29.43 -8.73 -16.19
C THR A 219 -29.26 -8.34 -14.73
N ARG A 220 -30.01 -7.32 -14.29
CA ARG A 220 -30.11 -6.94 -12.87
C ARG A 220 -31.56 -7.02 -12.42
N GLU A 221 -31.76 -7.57 -11.23
CA GLU A 221 -33.03 -7.46 -10.52
C GLU A 221 -33.02 -6.24 -9.57
N GLY A 222 -34.13 -5.50 -9.57
CA GLY A 222 -34.31 -4.35 -8.68
C GLY A 222 -33.57 -3.07 -9.11
N ALA A 223 -33.73 -2.02 -8.30
CA ALA A 223 -33.17 -0.71 -8.60
C ALA A 223 -31.62 -0.70 -8.50
N LEU A 224 -30.99 0.12 -9.34
CA LEU A 224 -29.57 0.42 -9.24
C LEU A 224 -29.30 1.40 -8.10
N PRO A 225 -28.23 1.20 -7.31
CA PRO A 225 -27.77 2.24 -6.41
C PRO A 225 -27.30 3.43 -7.25
N SER A 226 -27.42 4.65 -6.70
CA SER A 226 -26.84 5.83 -7.32
C SER A 226 -25.32 5.64 -7.49
N PRO A 227 -24.77 6.00 -8.66
CA PRO A 227 -23.34 5.87 -8.92
C PRO A 227 -22.54 6.72 -7.94
N HIS A 228 -21.28 6.32 -7.73
CA HIS A 228 -20.34 7.05 -6.91
C HIS A 228 -19.31 7.73 -7.83
N ASP A 229 -19.67 8.92 -8.31
CA ASP A 229 -18.92 9.66 -9.33
C ASP A 229 -17.74 10.44 -8.76
N GLU A 230 -17.75 10.72 -7.46
CA GLU A 230 -16.76 11.56 -6.79
C GLU A 230 -15.30 11.14 -7.06
N PRO A 231 -14.91 9.85 -7.02
CA PRO A 231 -13.55 9.42 -7.34
C PRO A 231 -13.13 9.61 -8.81
N TYR A 232 -14.07 9.94 -9.70
CA TYR A 232 -13.84 10.17 -11.13
C TYR A 232 -13.78 11.66 -11.49
N THR A 233 -14.28 12.53 -10.61
CA THR A 233 -14.34 13.99 -10.83
C THR A 233 -13.37 14.77 -9.93
N HIS A 234 -12.79 14.10 -8.94
CA HIS A 234 -11.81 14.66 -8.00
C HIS A 234 -10.61 13.72 -7.86
N TRP A 235 -9.48 14.27 -7.42
CA TRP A 235 -8.37 13.44 -7.00
C TRP A 235 -8.75 12.68 -5.75
#